data_AF-A0A1E5JWJ1-F1
#
_entry.id   AF-A0A1E5JWJ1-F1
#
_cell.length_a   1.000
_cell.length_b   1.000
_cell.length_c   1.000
_cell.angle_alpha   90.00
_cell.angle_beta   90.00
_cell.angle_gamma   90.00
#
_symmetry.space_group_name_H-M   'P 1'
#
loop_
_entity.id
_entity.type
_entity.pdbx_description
1 polymer ?
#
loop_
_entity_poly.entity_id
_entity_poly.type
_entity_poly.pdbx_seq_one_letter_code
_entity_poly.pdbx_strand_id
1 'polypeptide(L)'
;MNELIFGTIVNWSNIYWRISSSWTLSEVKEALRSGDRSVFSIMLPRLDLGVVGAVGNYKTKNDTWLITTDILIGLPNIQAGHGMIITGYDDNAVAVDNYGKKHTGLLTLRNSWGSNTGDNGEFYMTYDYFRLLTFDVRRFSPN
;
A
#
# COMPACT_ATOMS: atom_id res chain seq x y z
N MET A 1 35.68 12.53 -18.96
CA MET A 1 35.96 13.19 -17.66
C MET A 1 34.65 13.35 -16.94
N ASN A 2 34.67 13.06 -15.64
CA ASN A 2 33.53 12.77 -14.78
C ASN A 2 32.54 13.93 -14.68
N GLU A 3 31.24 13.64 -14.74
CA GLU A 3 30.22 14.56 -14.24
C GLU A 3 30.37 14.73 -12.74
N LEU A 4 30.38 15.99 -12.31
CA LEU A 4 30.43 16.39 -10.93
C LEU A 4 29.08 16.08 -10.28
N ILE A 5 29.09 15.15 -9.33
CA ILE A 5 27.97 14.93 -8.41
C ILE A 5 27.84 16.18 -7.54
N PHE A 6 26.82 16.99 -7.81
CA PHE A 6 26.39 18.07 -6.91
C PHE A 6 25.35 17.52 -5.94
N GLY A 7 25.64 17.63 -4.65
CA GLY A 7 24.74 17.20 -3.58
C GLY A 7 25.34 17.45 -2.20
N THR A 8 25.70 18.70 -1.91
CA THR A 8 25.97 19.14 -0.54
C THR A 8 24.65 19.16 0.23
N ILE A 9 24.68 18.54 1.41
CA ILE A 9 23.56 18.33 2.35
C ILE A 9 22.57 17.28 1.85
N VAL A 10 22.89 16.02 2.16
CA VAL A 10 21.85 15.02 2.14
C VAL A 10 20.91 15.30 3.30
N ASN A 11 19.69 15.76 2.99
CA ASN A 11 18.59 15.57 3.92
C ASN A 11 18.08 14.15 3.74
N TRP A 12 18.82 13.19 4.33
CA TRP A 12 18.52 11.75 4.40
C TRP A 12 17.30 11.46 5.29
N SER A 13 16.38 12.42 5.52
CA SER A 13 15.13 12.17 6.27
C SER A 13 14.18 11.32 5.42
N ASN A 14 14.58 10.07 5.20
CA ASN A 14 13.83 8.83 5.27
C ASN A 14 14.46 7.78 4.34
N ILE A 15 15.76 7.49 4.50
CA ILE A 15 16.17 6.09 4.38
C ILE A 15 15.29 5.34 5.36
N TYR A 16 14.51 4.41 4.82
CA TYR A 16 13.49 3.60 5.47
C TYR A 16 13.87 3.13 6.86
N TRP A 17 13.51 3.91 7.87
CA TRP A 17 13.54 3.45 9.23
C TRP A 17 12.35 2.51 9.40
N ARG A 18 12.64 1.21 9.26
CA ARG A 18 11.85 0.07 9.76
C ARG A 18 11.56 0.16 11.29
N ILE A 19 11.64 1.34 11.92
CA ILE A 19 11.56 1.53 13.38
C ILE A 19 10.16 1.14 13.91
N SER A 20 9.09 1.33 13.13
CA SER A 20 7.78 0.73 13.41
C SER A 20 6.82 0.93 12.25
N SER A 21 6.42 -0.15 11.56
CA SER A 21 5.39 -0.07 10.50
C SER A 21 4.03 0.42 11.03
N SER A 22 3.76 0.23 12.33
CA SER A 22 2.61 0.81 13.01
C SER A 22 2.71 2.32 13.14
N TRP A 23 3.91 2.86 13.37
CA TRP A 23 4.13 4.30 13.38
C TRP A 23 3.95 4.89 11.97
N THR A 24 4.50 4.25 10.94
CA THR A 24 4.29 4.66 9.54
C THR A 24 2.81 4.72 9.17
N LEU A 25 2.01 3.71 9.56
CA LEU A 25 0.56 3.74 9.32
C LEU A 25 -0.11 4.90 10.07
N SER A 26 0.34 5.21 11.29
CA SER A 26 -0.20 6.31 12.08
C SER A 26 0.08 7.67 11.43
N GLU A 27 1.31 7.87 10.93
CA GLU A 27 1.71 9.06 10.17
C GLU A 27 0.90 9.21 8.87
N VAL A 28 0.64 8.12 8.15
CA VAL A 28 -0.25 8.13 6.98
C VAL A 28 -1.66 8.60 7.36
N LYS A 29 -2.21 8.08 8.45
CA LYS A 29 -3.54 8.50 8.93
C LYS A 29 -3.55 9.97 9.35
N GLU A 30 -2.51 10.45 10.01
CA GLU A 30 -2.37 11.88 10.33
C GLU A 30 -2.29 12.75 9.07
N ALA A 31 -1.49 12.36 8.07
CA ALA A 31 -1.42 13.07 6.80
C ALA A 31 -2.80 13.16 6.14
N LEU A 32 -3.53 12.04 6.06
CA LEU A 32 -4.89 11.99 5.52
C LEU A 32 -5.87 12.87 6.31
N ARG A 33 -5.81 12.86 7.65
CA ARG A 33 -6.62 13.75 8.50
C ARG A 33 -6.31 15.23 8.28
N SER A 34 -5.06 15.56 7.94
CA SER A 34 -4.65 16.93 7.63
C SER A 34 -5.03 17.39 6.21
N GLY A 35 -5.67 16.53 5.41
CA GLY A 35 -6.07 16.83 4.03
C GLY A 35 -4.99 16.51 2.98
N ASP A 36 -3.86 15.97 3.42
CA ASP A 36 -2.77 15.54 2.55
C ASP A 36 -3.01 14.12 2.03
N ARG A 37 -2.19 13.72 1.05
CA ARG A 37 -2.17 12.36 0.51
C ARG A 37 -0.76 11.80 0.60
N SER A 38 -0.66 10.49 0.39
CA SER A 38 0.62 9.80 0.38
C SER A 38 0.76 8.96 -0.87
N VAL A 39 1.89 9.04 -1.55
CA VAL A 39 2.31 8.04 -2.52
C VAL A 39 3.13 6.98 -1.78
N PHE A 40 2.97 5.71 -2.12
CA PHE A 40 3.69 4.64 -1.46
C PHE A 40 4.10 3.56 -2.45
N SER A 41 5.17 2.84 -2.09
CA SER A 41 5.66 1.68 -2.81
C SER A 41 5.45 0.41 -1.97
N ILE A 42 4.86 -0.60 -2.59
CA ILE A 42 4.46 -1.87 -1.97
C ILE A 42 5.09 -3.04 -2.70
N MET A 43 5.47 -4.09 -1.97
CA MET A 43 5.85 -5.39 -2.53
C MET A 43 4.62 -6.24 -2.83
N LEU A 44 4.60 -6.87 -4.00
CA LEU A 44 3.54 -7.77 -4.45
C LEU A 44 4.12 -9.19 -4.65
N PRO A 45 3.91 -10.12 -3.69
CA PRO A 45 4.56 -11.44 -3.72
C PRO A 45 3.97 -12.42 -4.76
N ARG A 46 2.69 -12.26 -5.11
CA ARG A 46 1.92 -13.25 -5.88
C ARG A 46 1.01 -12.59 -6.90
N LEU A 47 1.57 -12.17 -8.04
CA LEU A 47 0.84 -11.54 -9.13
C LEU A 47 -0.16 -12.48 -9.81
N ASP A 48 0.10 -13.79 -9.70
CA ASP A 48 -0.73 -14.86 -10.25
C ASP A 48 -2.07 -15.04 -9.52
N LEU A 49 -2.23 -14.42 -8.35
CA LEU A 49 -3.44 -14.50 -7.55
C LEU A 49 -4.34 -13.29 -7.77
N GLY A 50 -5.65 -13.55 -7.88
CA GLY A 50 -6.67 -12.51 -7.93
C GLY A 50 -6.38 -11.44 -8.99
N VAL A 51 -6.43 -10.17 -8.60
CA VAL A 51 -6.01 -9.04 -9.44
C VAL A 51 -4.64 -8.58 -8.97
N VAL A 52 -3.56 -9.11 -9.56
CA VAL A 52 -2.17 -8.70 -9.26
C VAL A 52 -1.86 -8.82 -7.76
N GLY A 53 -2.28 -9.93 -7.16
CA GLY A 53 -2.15 -10.23 -5.73
C GLY A 53 -3.27 -9.69 -4.83
N ALA A 54 -4.21 -8.91 -5.35
CA ALA A 54 -5.41 -8.52 -4.63
C ALA A 54 -6.40 -9.70 -4.65
N VAL A 55 -6.62 -10.31 -3.49
CA VAL A 55 -7.44 -11.51 -3.31
C VAL A 55 -8.62 -11.30 -2.35
N GLY A 56 -8.68 -10.12 -1.74
CA GLY A 56 -9.75 -9.72 -0.85
C GLY A 56 -10.87 -9.01 -1.58
N ASN A 57 -12.05 -9.00 -0.96
CA ASN A 57 -13.27 -8.39 -1.47
C ASN A 57 -13.81 -7.40 -0.44
N TYR A 58 -13.93 -6.13 -0.82
CA TYR A 58 -14.55 -5.08 0.01
C TYR A 58 -15.74 -4.42 -0.70
N LYS A 59 -15.52 -3.76 -1.84
CA LYS A 59 -16.57 -3.16 -2.67
C LYS A 59 -16.84 -3.97 -3.93
N THR A 60 -15.77 -4.44 -4.57
CA THR A 60 -15.85 -5.31 -5.75
C THR A 60 -14.98 -6.56 -5.54
N LYS A 61 -15.05 -7.50 -6.49
CA LYS A 61 -14.31 -8.75 -6.40
C LYS A 61 -12.81 -8.49 -6.59
N ASN A 62 -11.97 -9.06 -5.72
CA ASN A 62 -10.51 -8.96 -5.81
C ASN A 62 -9.99 -7.51 -5.85
N ASP A 63 -10.62 -6.60 -5.11
CA ASP A 63 -10.25 -5.18 -5.04
C ASP A 63 -9.32 -4.86 -3.86
N THR A 64 -9.04 -5.84 -3.00
CA THR A 64 -8.34 -5.63 -1.74
C THR A 64 -7.08 -6.48 -1.62
N TRP A 65 -5.94 -5.86 -1.34
CA TRP A 65 -4.74 -6.57 -0.87
C TRP A 65 -4.84 -6.85 0.64
N LEU A 66 -4.83 -8.14 0.98
CA LEU A 66 -4.89 -8.63 2.35
C LEU A 66 -3.99 -9.86 2.56
N ILE A 67 -3.65 -10.15 3.81
CA ILE A 67 -2.74 -11.26 4.14
C ILE A 67 -3.51 -12.57 4.22
N THR A 68 -3.21 -13.48 3.30
CA THR A 68 -3.60 -14.90 3.36
C THR A 68 -2.38 -15.81 3.44
N THR A 69 -2.59 -17.09 3.73
CA THR A 69 -1.52 -18.11 3.70
C THR A 69 -0.81 -18.14 2.33
N ASP A 70 -1.55 -18.05 1.23
CA ASP A 70 -0.97 -18.06 -0.13
C ASP A 70 -0.06 -16.86 -0.41
N ILE A 71 -0.40 -15.68 0.12
CA ILE A 71 0.44 -14.48 0.05
C ILE A 71 1.71 -14.69 0.88
N LEU A 72 1.60 -15.25 2.09
CA LEU A 72 2.75 -15.50 2.97
C LEU A 72 3.75 -16.49 2.35
N ILE A 73 3.26 -17.51 1.64
CA ILE A 73 4.11 -18.46 0.91
C ILE A 73 4.95 -17.76 -0.18
N GLY A 74 4.46 -16.65 -0.74
CA GLY A 74 5.17 -15.87 -1.75
C GLY A 74 6.27 -14.95 -1.22
N LEU A 75 6.34 -14.70 0.10
CA LEU A 75 7.29 -13.73 0.67
C LEU A 75 8.77 -13.99 0.35
N PRO A 76 9.26 -15.24 0.30
CA PRO A 76 10.65 -15.51 -0.07
C PRO A 76 11.00 -15.12 -1.53
N ASN A 77 10.00 -14.95 -2.40
CA ASN A 77 10.20 -14.65 -3.81
C ASN A 77 9.21 -13.57 -4.28
N ILE A 78 9.48 -12.31 -3.89
CA ILE A 78 8.66 -11.16 -4.28
C ILE A 78 8.71 -10.98 -5.80
N GLN A 79 7.55 -11.00 -6.45
CA GLN A 79 7.44 -10.97 -7.91
C GLN A 79 7.48 -9.54 -8.49
N ALA A 80 6.98 -8.54 -7.76
CA ALA A 80 7.04 -7.15 -8.21
C ALA A 80 6.98 -6.13 -7.06
N GLY A 81 7.31 -4.88 -7.39
CA GLY A 81 6.92 -3.70 -6.62
C GLY A 81 5.88 -2.90 -7.39
N HIS A 82 5.01 -2.18 -6.67
CA HIS A 82 4.01 -1.30 -7.27
C HIS A 82 3.90 0.02 -6.51
N GLY A 83 3.59 1.10 -7.23
CA GLY A 83 3.44 2.45 -6.70
C GLY A 83 2.00 2.92 -6.81
N MET A 84 1.41 3.39 -5.71
CA MET A 84 0.01 3.83 -5.64
C MET A 84 -0.16 5.06 -4.74
N ILE A 85 -1.34 5.67 -4.75
CA ILE A 85 -1.68 6.80 -3.87
C ILE A 85 -2.67 6.35 -2.82
N ILE A 86 -2.39 6.65 -1.55
CA ILE A 86 -3.30 6.50 -0.43
C ILE A 86 -4.17 7.76 -0.35
N THR A 87 -5.49 7.57 -0.45
CA THR A 87 -6.48 8.65 -0.53
C THR A 87 -7.42 8.69 0.68
N GLY A 88 -7.45 7.63 1.49
CA GLY A 88 -8.29 7.55 2.68
C GLY A 88 -8.00 6.34 3.54
N TYR A 89 -8.65 6.27 4.69
CA TYR A 89 -8.63 5.11 5.58
C TYR A 89 -9.97 4.96 6.30
N ASP A 90 -10.30 3.73 6.68
CA ASP A 90 -11.45 3.43 7.53
C ASP A 90 -11.06 2.31 8.51
N ASP A 91 -11.06 2.63 9.80
CA ASP A 91 -10.71 1.70 10.88
C ASP A 91 -11.75 0.59 11.09
N ASN A 92 -12.98 0.78 10.61
CA ASN A 92 -14.09 -0.14 10.80
C ASN A 92 -14.46 -0.91 9.52
N ALA A 93 -13.90 -0.53 8.37
CA ALA A 93 -14.13 -1.26 7.12
C ALA A 93 -13.62 -2.69 7.23
N VAL A 94 -14.40 -3.64 6.67
CA VAL A 94 -14.10 -5.07 6.70
C VAL A 94 -14.03 -5.61 5.29
N ALA A 95 -12.86 -6.12 4.91
CA ALA A 95 -12.68 -6.93 3.71
C ALA A 95 -12.74 -8.42 4.06
N VAL A 96 -13.12 -9.25 3.08
CA VAL A 96 -13.20 -10.70 3.25
C VAL A 96 -12.30 -11.39 2.23
N ASP A 97 -11.45 -12.31 2.70
CA ASP A 97 -10.59 -13.11 1.85
C ASP A 97 -11.36 -14.25 1.14
N ASN A 98 -10.70 -14.94 0.22
CA ASN A 98 -11.30 -16.05 -0.52
C ASN A 98 -11.59 -17.30 0.33
N TYR A 99 -11.21 -17.32 1.61
CA TYR A 99 -11.51 -18.37 2.58
C TYR A 99 -12.62 -17.96 3.57
N GLY A 100 -13.21 -16.76 3.41
CA GLY A 100 -14.24 -16.22 4.29
C GLY A 100 -13.72 -15.56 5.56
N LYS A 101 -12.40 -15.39 5.72
CA LYS A 101 -11.81 -14.69 6.85
C LYS A 101 -12.00 -13.17 6.69
N LYS A 102 -12.41 -12.53 7.78
CA LYS A 102 -12.60 -11.08 7.85
C LYS A 102 -11.31 -10.37 8.26
N HIS A 103 -11.04 -9.24 7.62
CA HIS A 103 -9.92 -8.36 7.92
C HIS A 103 -10.44 -6.93 8.10
N THR A 104 -10.21 -6.36 9.28
CA THR A 104 -10.72 -5.03 9.65
C THR A 104 -9.63 -3.98 9.54
N GLY A 105 -10.00 -2.79 9.06
CA GLY A 105 -9.10 -1.64 8.91
C GLY A 105 -8.48 -1.60 7.52
N LEU A 106 -8.97 -0.66 6.69
CA LEU A 106 -8.56 -0.53 5.29
C LEU A 106 -7.97 0.86 4.99
N LEU A 107 -7.00 0.87 4.09
CA LEU A 107 -6.59 2.04 3.32
C LEU A 107 -7.36 2.05 2.00
N THR A 108 -7.78 3.22 1.54
CA THR A 108 -8.31 3.45 0.19
C THR A 108 -7.17 3.91 -0.72
N LEU A 109 -7.04 3.28 -1.88
CA LEU A 109 -5.92 3.41 -2.77
C LEU A 109 -6.38 3.80 -4.18
N ARG A 110 -5.90 4.94 -4.68
CA ARG A 110 -6.02 5.27 -6.09
C ARG A 110 -4.94 4.53 -6.87
N ASN A 111 -5.38 3.63 -7.75
CA ASN A 111 -4.51 2.90 -8.66
C ASN A 111 -4.41 3.62 -10.03
N SER A 112 -3.53 3.13 -10.90
CA SER A 112 -3.21 3.70 -12.21
C SER A 112 -3.57 2.78 -13.39
N TRP A 113 -4.38 1.74 -13.16
CA TRP A 113 -4.79 0.75 -14.17
C TRP A 113 -6.11 1.09 -14.89
N GLY A 114 -6.57 2.32 -14.76
CA GLY A 114 -7.81 2.81 -15.36
C GLY A 114 -9.06 2.46 -14.55
N SER A 115 -10.16 3.12 -14.90
CA SER A 115 -11.44 3.04 -14.18
C SER A 115 -12.15 1.69 -14.30
N ASN A 116 -11.77 0.85 -15.26
CA ASN A 116 -12.40 -0.46 -15.47
C ASN A 116 -11.84 -1.56 -14.54
N THR A 117 -10.97 -1.20 -13.59
CA THR A 117 -10.34 -2.14 -12.65
C THR A 117 -10.67 -1.74 -11.21
N GLY A 118 -10.75 -2.73 -10.31
CA GLY A 118 -11.09 -2.49 -8.89
C GLY A 118 -12.51 -1.93 -8.71
N ASP A 119 -12.64 -0.93 -7.84
CA ASP A 119 -13.85 -0.12 -7.65
C ASP A 119 -13.68 1.22 -8.37
N ASN A 120 -13.97 1.24 -9.68
CA ASN A 120 -13.82 2.43 -10.52
C ASN A 120 -12.40 3.05 -10.51
N GLY A 121 -11.35 2.21 -10.46
CA GLY A 121 -9.95 2.59 -10.35
C GLY A 121 -9.42 2.72 -8.91
N GLU A 122 -10.30 2.60 -7.91
CA GLU A 122 -9.92 2.45 -6.51
C GLU A 122 -9.64 0.99 -6.17
N PHE A 123 -8.72 0.79 -5.24
CA PHE A 123 -8.43 -0.48 -4.59
C PHE A 123 -8.33 -0.25 -3.09
N TYR A 124 -8.22 -1.32 -2.33
CA TYR A 124 -8.11 -1.26 -0.89
C TYR A 124 -6.95 -2.11 -0.39
N MET A 125 -6.49 -1.81 0.82
CA MET A 125 -5.43 -2.58 1.44
C MET A 125 -5.62 -2.64 2.94
N THR A 126 -5.55 -3.85 3.48
CA THR A 126 -5.58 -4.03 4.94
C THR A 126 -4.34 -3.45 5.59
N TYR A 127 -4.49 -2.95 6.82
CA TYR A 127 -3.35 -2.40 7.58
C TYR A 127 -2.23 -3.40 7.78
N ASP A 128 -2.54 -4.70 7.92
CA ASP A 128 -1.51 -5.73 8.09
C ASP A 128 -0.69 -5.94 6.82
N TYR A 129 -1.33 -5.89 5.64
CA TYR A 129 -0.61 -5.97 4.36
C TYR A 129 0.32 -4.78 4.19
N PHE A 130 -0.19 -3.56 4.44
CA PHE A 130 0.61 -2.34 4.40
C PHE A 130 1.81 -2.42 5.35
N ARG A 131 1.57 -2.78 6.62
CA ARG A 131 2.64 -2.87 7.63
C ARG A 131 3.73 -3.86 7.28
N LEU A 132 3.38 -4.94 6.60
CA LEU A 132 4.31 -6.03 6.27
C LEU A 132 5.13 -5.73 5.01
N LEU A 133 4.48 -5.17 3.98
CA LEU A 133 5.01 -5.18 2.61
C LEU A 133 5.34 -3.80 2.03
N THR A 134 5.02 -2.72 2.75
CA THR A 134 5.34 -1.35 2.30
C THR A 134 6.80 -0.99 2.57
N PHE A 135 7.46 -0.43 1.56
CA PHE A 135 8.90 -0.10 1.61
C PHE A 135 9.26 1.31 1.10
N ASP A 136 8.32 2.07 0.53
CA ASP A 136 8.42 3.54 0.46
C ASP A 136 7.08 4.21 0.83
N VAL A 137 7.07 5.35 1.52
CA VAL A 137 5.89 6.21 1.72
C VAL A 137 6.33 7.66 1.72
N ARG A 138 5.73 8.47 0.86
CA ARG A 138 5.96 9.91 0.78
C ARG A 138 4.65 10.67 0.84
N ARG A 139 4.55 11.53 1.85
CA ARG A 139 3.48 12.51 1.97
C ARG A 139 3.65 13.60 0.92
N PHE A 140 2.55 14.08 0.37
CA PHE A 140 2.50 15.30 -0.42
C PHE A 140 1.28 16.13 -0.03
N SER A 141 1.47 17.44 0.08
CA SER A 141 0.42 18.39 0.38
C SER A 141 0.02 19.13 -0.90
N PRO A 142 -1.26 19.51 -1.06
CA PRO A 142 -1.68 20.42 -2.11
C PRO A 142 -1.20 21.88 -1.89
N ASN A 143 -0.70 22.21 -0.69
CA ASN A 143 -0.22 23.55 -0.32
C ASN A 143 1.30 23.62 -0.15
#